data_AF-A0A1B9LSR2-F1
#
_entry.id   AF-A0A1B9LSR2-F1
#
_cell.length_a   1.000
_cell.length_b   1.000
_cell.length_c   1.000
_cell.angle_alpha   90.00
_cell.angle_beta   90.00
_cell.angle_gamma   90.00
#
_symmetry.space_group_name_H-M   'P 1'
#
loop_
_entity.id
_entity.type
_entity.pdbx_description
1 polymer ?
#
loop_
_entity_poly.entity_id
_entity_poly.type
_entity_poly.pdbx_seq_one_letter_code
_entity_poly.pdbx_strand_id
1 'polypeptide(L)'
;MGGANYSGPPNQWDDAKGFKRQDLNNPASNFPTMGAYGLFFTMDMVDSLGSDMTFDKSPATSGIDLTITGNGSIAKIRLVGPKEGASAAEAATAVPTTFILYSDKAKTNKVYSFTIKKWFIARKDYSGSNRSYAQAEQYCNQLGYQIPTVNQLTNANSQYWNQGLAGQGSNYQRRIGGGLLAEWGETYDYANINDSYPGSNFESNMVYWTKNTYKSPYERPINLLVYSNMGQVDIWLYGNTVCVN
;
A
#
# COMPACT_ATOMS: atom_id res chain seq x y z
N MET A 1 12.89 3.32 4.13
CA MET A 1 14.02 3.21 3.16
C MET A 1 13.72 3.80 1.78
N GLY A 2 14.61 4.65 1.24
CA GLY A 2 14.56 5.16 -0.13
C GLY A 2 15.96 5.55 -0.63
N GLY A 3 16.58 4.68 -1.44
CA GLY A 3 17.80 5.06 -2.17
C GLY A 3 17.47 5.88 -3.41
N ALA A 4 18.45 6.62 -3.94
CA ALA A 4 18.31 7.54 -5.08
C ALA A 4 17.65 6.94 -6.34
N ASN A 5 17.64 5.61 -6.48
CA ASN A 5 17.03 4.89 -7.59
C ASN A 5 15.48 4.87 -7.57
N TYR A 6 14.85 5.31 -6.48
CA TYR A 6 13.39 5.32 -6.32
C TYR A 6 12.81 6.73 -6.07
N SER A 7 13.65 7.77 -5.96
CA SER A 7 13.27 9.10 -5.49
C SER A 7 12.15 9.74 -6.30
N GLY A 8 11.13 10.23 -5.60
CA GLY A 8 9.97 10.90 -6.18
C GLY A 8 10.27 12.31 -6.70
N PRO A 9 9.30 12.97 -7.35
CA PRO A 9 9.47 14.35 -7.77
C PRO A 9 9.59 15.26 -6.52
N PRO A 10 10.47 16.29 -6.51
CA PRO A 10 10.77 17.08 -5.30
C PRO A 10 9.59 17.82 -4.65
N ASN A 11 8.45 17.97 -5.36
CA ASN A 11 7.21 18.54 -4.81
C ASN A 11 6.38 17.53 -3.99
N GLN A 12 6.54 16.22 -4.24
CA GLN A 12 5.87 15.17 -3.47
C GLN A 12 6.79 14.47 -2.47
N TRP A 13 8.08 14.35 -2.78
CA TRP A 13 9.00 13.49 -2.04
C TRP A 13 10.25 14.24 -1.53
N ASP A 14 10.77 13.75 -0.42
CA ASP A 14 12.03 14.12 0.22
C ASP A 14 12.75 12.83 0.60
N ASP A 15 14.00 12.61 0.17
CA ASP A 15 14.68 11.34 0.45
C ASP A 15 15.01 11.12 1.93
N ALA A 16 15.07 12.20 2.73
CA ALA A 16 15.30 12.12 4.17
C ALA A 16 13.99 12.09 4.98
N LYS A 17 12.91 12.73 4.49
CA LYS A 17 11.66 12.92 5.24
C LYS A 17 10.43 12.21 4.66
N GLY A 18 10.52 11.59 3.49
CA GLY A 18 9.42 10.89 2.84
C GLY A 18 8.43 11.80 2.11
N PHE A 19 7.14 11.46 2.15
CA PHE A 19 6.11 12.23 1.44
C PHE A 19 5.81 13.58 2.10
N LYS A 20 5.87 14.63 1.28
CA LYS A 20 5.46 15.99 1.64
C LYS A 20 3.94 16.08 1.64
N ARG A 21 3.37 16.77 2.63
CA ARG A 21 1.96 17.18 2.64
C ARG A 21 1.66 17.98 1.37
N GLN A 22 0.59 17.63 0.66
CA GLN A 22 0.15 18.32 -0.55
C GLN A 22 -0.87 19.42 -0.21
N ASP A 23 -2.08 19.04 0.19
CA ASP A 23 -3.16 19.98 0.55
C ASP A 23 -3.98 19.47 1.74
N LEU A 24 -4.03 20.24 2.83
CA LEU A 24 -4.84 19.95 4.02
C LEU A 24 -6.35 19.88 3.72
N ASN A 25 -6.82 20.58 2.70
CA ASN A 25 -8.25 20.68 2.37
C ASN A 25 -8.68 19.67 1.31
N ASN A 26 -7.73 18.97 0.69
CA ASN A 26 -7.97 17.87 -0.25
C ASN A 26 -7.29 16.57 0.23
N PRO A 27 -7.91 15.82 1.16
CA PRO A 27 -7.35 14.58 1.72
C PRO A 27 -6.99 13.54 0.64
N ALA A 28 -7.74 13.50 -0.47
CA ALA A 28 -7.50 12.58 -1.58
C ALA A 28 -6.21 12.89 -2.39
N SER A 29 -5.55 14.02 -2.12
CA SER A 29 -4.25 14.40 -2.73
C SER A 29 -3.03 14.03 -1.87
N ASN A 30 -3.22 13.71 -0.59
CA ASN A 30 -2.13 13.37 0.33
C ASN A 30 -1.84 11.87 0.35
N PHE A 31 -0.60 11.51 0.66
CA PHE A 31 -0.25 10.16 1.03
C PHE A 31 -0.84 9.80 2.41
N PRO A 32 -1.27 8.56 2.66
CA PRO A 32 -1.47 7.49 1.69
C PRO A 32 -2.83 7.56 0.96
N THR A 33 -2.86 7.10 -0.29
CA THR A 33 -4.09 6.85 -1.05
C THR A 33 -4.42 5.38 -1.22
N MET A 34 -3.47 4.49 -0.94
CA MET A 34 -3.66 3.03 -0.90
C MET A 34 -3.22 2.49 0.48
N GLY A 35 -3.82 1.40 0.95
CA GLY A 35 -3.48 0.85 2.26
C GLY A 35 -3.70 -0.65 2.35
N ALA A 36 -3.06 -1.27 3.34
CA ALA A 36 -3.26 -2.64 3.77
C ALA A 36 -3.13 -2.71 5.28
N TYR A 37 -3.60 -3.79 5.90
CA TYR A 37 -3.43 -3.99 7.33
C TYR A 37 -1.94 -3.95 7.71
N GLY A 38 -1.60 -3.21 8.77
CA GLY A 38 -0.27 -3.20 9.35
C GLY A 38 0.74 -2.25 8.73
N LEU A 39 0.45 -1.69 7.55
CA LEU A 39 1.23 -0.58 6.99
C LEU A 39 1.16 0.63 7.93
N PHE A 40 2.26 1.36 8.08
CA PHE A 40 2.31 2.54 8.92
C PHE A 40 3.25 3.61 8.37
N PHE A 41 3.01 4.85 8.76
CA PHE A 41 3.94 5.96 8.57
C PHE A 41 4.16 6.67 9.90
N THR A 42 5.22 7.44 9.98
CA THR A 42 5.53 8.28 11.13
C THR A 42 5.37 9.76 10.78
N MET A 43 4.98 10.55 11.77
CA MET A 43 4.95 12.00 11.71
C MET A 43 5.81 12.55 12.86
N ASP A 44 6.69 13.50 12.55
CA ASP A 44 7.40 14.27 13.56
C ASP A 44 6.56 15.51 13.91
N MET A 45 6.14 15.60 15.17
CA MET A 45 5.19 16.60 15.65
C MET A 45 5.93 17.77 16.30
N VAL A 46 5.77 18.96 15.74
CA VAL A 46 6.25 20.20 16.36
C VAL A 46 5.29 20.56 17.51
N ASP A 47 5.86 20.88 18.68
CA ASP A 47 5.17 21.37 19.88
C ASP A 47 4.02 20.50 20.44
N SER A 48 3.98 19.21 20.11
CA SER A 48 3.00 18.26 20.68
C SER A 48 3.56 16.84 20.78
N LEU A 49 3.04 16.04 21.72
CA LEU A 49 3.41 14.63 21.84
C LEU A 49 2.62 13.80 20.84
N GLY A 50 3.28 12.83 20.19
CA GLY A 50 2.61 11.88 19.29
C GLY A 50 1.53 11.02 19.99
N SER A 51 1.56 10.96 21.33
CA SER A 51 0.56 10.29 22.19
C SER A 51 -0.70 11.12 22.44
N ASP A 52 -0.70 12.42 22.12
CA ASP A 52 -1.88 13.29 22.25
C ASP A 52 -2.67 13.41 20.95
N MET A 53 -2.12 12.90 19.84
CA MET A 53 -2.81 12.85 18.56
C MET A 53 -4.08 12.02 18.62
N THR A 54 -5.11 12.52 17.94
CA THR A 54 -6.36 11.78 17.70
C THR A 54 -6.80 11.91 16.26
N PHE A 55 -7.86 11.22 15.87
CA PHE A 55 -8.40 11.30 14.51
C PHE A 55 -9.92 11.24 14.46
N ASP A 56 -10.47 11.71 13.35
CA ASP A 56 -11.80 11.37 12.86
C ASP A 56 -11.67 10.52 11.59
N LYS A 57 -12.67 9.67 11.34
CA LYS A 57 -12.77 8.89 10.10
C LYS A 57 -14.15 9.01 9.47
N SER A 58 -14.20 9.04 8.14
CA SER A 58 -15.45 9.06 7.38
C SER A 58 -15.37 8.11 6.17
N PRO A 59 -16.32 7.18 5.98
CA PRO A 59 -17.48 6.94 6.85
C PRO A 59 -17.07 6.26 8.17
N ALA A 60 -17.76 6.59 9.26
CA ALA A 60 -17.49 6.01 10.58
C ALA A 60 -17.70 4.48 10.62
N THR A 61 -18.55 3.95 9.73
CA THR A 61 -18.84 2.52 9.55
C THR A 61 -17.80 1.75 8.74
N SER A 62 -16.76 2.41 8.22
CA SER A 62 -15.70 1.72 7.49
C SER A 62 -14.95 0.72 8.38
N GLY A 63 -14.64 -0.45 7.81
CA GLY A 63 -13.72 -1.42 8.41
C GLY A 63 -12.27 -0.96 8.43
N ILE A 64 -11.89 0.08 7.69
CA ILE A 64 -10.57 0.70 7.77
C ILE A 64 -10.53 1.60 9.01
N ASP A 65 -9.45 1.49 9.78
CA ASP A 65 -9.21 2.32 10.97
C ASP A 65 -7.72 2.58 11.19
N LEU A 66 -7.39 3.37 12.21
CA LEU A 66 -6.02 3.68 12.61
C LEU A 66 -5.76 3.27 14.06
N THR A 67 -4.52 2.85 14.34
CA THR A 67 -3.94 2.96 15.67
C THR A 67 -2.82 3.97 15.66
N ILE A 68 -2.78 4.85 16.66
CA ILE A 68 -1.73 5.86 16.84
C ILE A 68 -0.96 5.53 18.12
N THR A 69 0.36 5.48 18.03
CA THR A 69 1.25 5.40 19.20
C THR A 69 2.29 6.51 19.16
N GLY A 70 2.59 7.10 20.33
CA GLY A 70 3.56 8.18 20.47
C GLY A 70 4.88 7.70 21.07
N ASN A 71 5.99 8.28 20.60
CA ASN A 71 7.30 8.23 21.23
C ASN A 71 7.93 9.63 21.18
N GLY A 72 7.73 10.42 22.25
CA GLY A 72 8.07 11.85 22.23
C GLY A 72 7.24 12.61 21.19
N SER A 73 7.91 13.40 20.35
CA SER A 73 7.29 14.09 19.19
C SER A 73 6.88 13.15 18.06
N ILE A 74 7.38 11.91 18.03
CA ILE A 74 7.11 11.00 16.91
C ILE A 74 5.79 10.28 17.14
N ALA A 75 4.82 10.52 16.26
CA ALA A 75 3.61 9.70 16.15
C ALA A 75 3.80 8.61 15.10
N LYS A 76 3.39 7.38 15.41
CA LYS A 76 3.31 6.26 14.48
C LYS A 76 1.84 5.97 14.18
N ILE A 77 1.43 6.21 12.93
CA ILE A 77 0.07 6.02 12.44
C ILE A 77 0.04 4.69 11.67
N ARG A 78 -0.59 3.67 12.25
CA ARG A 78 -0.68 2.31 11.68
C ARG A 78 -2.10 2.04 11.18
N LEU A 79 -2.21 1.59 9.94
CA LEU A 79 -3.48 1.17 9.34
C LEU A 79 -3.93 -0.17 9.94
N VAL A 80 -5.22 -0.27 10.25
CA VAL A 80 -5.89 -1.52 10.64
C VAL A 80 -7.21 -1.67 9.87
N GLY A 81 -7.74 -2.88 9.87
CA GLY A 81 -8.93 -3.26 9.11
C GLY A 81 -8.88 -4.71 8.63
N PRO A 82 -9.70 -5.09 7.62
CA PRO A 82 -9.71 -6.44 7.06
C PRO A 82 -8.32 -6.89 6.59
N LYS A 83 -8.01 -8.16 6.83
CA LYS A 83 -6.71 -8.78 6.48
C LYS A 83 -6.93 -10.25 6.09
N GLU A 84 -5.86 -11.01 5.92
CA GLU A 84 -5.97 -12.45 5.73
C GLU A 84 -6.83 -13.09 6.83
N GLY A 85 -7.79 -13.93 6.42
CA GLY A 85 -8.75 -14.58 7.32
C GLY A 85 -10.05 -13.80 7.53
N ALA A 86 -10.17 -12.57 7.01
CA ALA A 86 -11.43 -11.85 6.98
C ALA A 86 -12.49 -12.60 6.13
N SER A 87 -13.74 -12.56 6.58
CA SER A 87 -14.89 -12.96 5.76
C SER A 87 -15.19 -11.95 4.65
N ALA A 88 -15.96 -12.36 3.65
CA ALA A 88 -16.46 -11.45 2.61
C ALA A 88 -17.23 -10.25 3.18
N ALA A 89 -18.00 -10.47 4.26
CA ALA A 89 -18.74 -9.41 4.92
C ALA A 89 -17.82 -8.37 5.57
N GLU A 90 -16.77 -8.81 6.28
CA GLU A 90 -15.77 -7.90 6.85
C GLU A 90 -14.96 -7.19 5.76
N ALA A 91 -14.51 -7.91 4.73
CA ALA A 91 -13.75 -7.36 3.61
C ALA A 91 -14.53 -6.27 2.87
N ALA A 92 -15.85 -6.45 2.69
CA ALA A 92 -16.74 -5.47 2.07
C ALA A 92 -16.91 -4.17 2.89
N THR A 93 -16.62 -4.16 4.21
CA THR A 93 -16.67 -2.92 5.01
C THR A 93 -15.49 -1.98 4.76
N ALA A 94 -14.40 -2.45 4.15
CA ALA A 94 -13.29 -1.59 3.76
C ALA A 94 -13.66 -0.81 2.49
N VAL A 95 -14.30 0.34 2.69
CA VAL A 95 -14.70 1.30 1.66
C VAL A 95 -13.74 2.48 1.62
N PRO A 96 -13.75 3.34 0.58
CA PRO A 96 -12.94 4.55 0.56
C PRO A 96 -13.13 5.39 1.82
N THR A 97 -12.05 5.59 2.59
CA THR A 97 -12.12 6.15 3.95
C THR A 97 -11.19 7.34 4.08
N THR A 98 -11.74 8.46 4.50
CA THR A 98 -11.01 9.71 4.77
C THR A 98 -10.73 9.82 6.26
N PHE A 99 -9.47 10.10 6.60
CA PHE A 99 -9.03 10.38 7.97
C PHE A 99 -8.63 11.84 8.10
N ILE A 100 -8.96 12.44 9.24
CA ILE A 100 -8.48 13.76 9.67
C ILE A 100 -7.71 13.55 10.95
N LEU A 101 -6.43 13.94 10.98
CA LEU A 101 -5.56 13.82 12.14
C LEU A 101 -5.44 15.16 12.86
N TYR A 102 -5.52 15.12 14.19
CA TYR A 102 -5.39 16.25 15.09
C TYR A 102 -4.18 16.05 16.00
N SER A 103 -3.50 17.13 16.41
CA SER A 103 -2.39 17.03 17.39
C SER A 103 -2.87 16.83 18.83
N ASP A 104 -4.17 17.01 19.07
CA ASP A 104 -4.75 17.11 20.40
C ASP A 104 -6.00 16.23 20.58
N LYS A 105 -6.32 15.93 21.83
CA LYS A 105 -7.49 15.12 22.22
C LYS A 105 -8.82 15.85 22.10
N ALA A 106 -8.81 17.18 22.07
CA ALA A 106 -10.02 18.00 21.88
C ALA A 106 -10.38 18.23 20.40
N LYS A 107 -9.57 17.70 19.46
CA LYS A 107 -9.72 17.82 18.00
C LYS A 107 -9.77 19.28 17.52
N THR A 108 -9.02 20.14 18.17
CA THR A 108 -8.99 21.58 17.88
C THR A 108 -7.95 21.95 16.81
N ASN A 109 -6.83 21.22 16.72
CA ASN A 109 -5.74 21.50 15.80
C ASN A 109 -5.56 20.38 14.77
N LYS A 110 -6.19 20.54 13.60
CA LYS A 110 -6.03 19.63 12.44
C LYS A 110 -4.62 19.77 11.85
N VAL A 111 -3.83 18.70 11.92
CA VAL A 111 -2.44 18.67 11.40
C VAL A 111 -2.29 17.98 10.05
N TYR A 112 -3.17 17.02 9.73
CA TYR A 112 -3.07 16.23 8.50
C TYR A 112 -4.42 15.62 8.10
N SER A 113 -4.54 15.15 6.86
CA SER A 113 -5.70 14.39 6.40
C SER A 113 -5.39 13.63 5.13
N PHE A 114 -5.90 12.41 4.99
CA PHE A 114 -5.67 11.56 3.81
C PHE A 114 -6.90 10.70 3.51
N THR A 115 -7.00 10.14 2.30
CA THR A 115 -8.09 9.23 1.91
C THR A 115 -7.53 7.93 1.35
N ILE A 116 -7.71 6.83 2.08
CA ILE A 116 -7.49 5.47 1.54
C ILE A 116 -8.59 5.19 0.52
N LYS A 117 -8.23 5.09 -0.76
CA LYS A 117 -9.12 4.83 -1.89
C LYS A 117 -9.22 3.35 -2.22
N LYS A 118 -8.16 2.59 -1.95
CA LYS A 118 -8.06 1.14 -2.19
C LYS A 118 -7.42 0.43 -1.00
N TRP A 119 -8.03 -0.69 -0.62
CA TRP A 119 -7.59 -1.54 0.47
C TRP A 119 -7.10 -2.88 -0.07
N PHE A 120 -5.92 -3.30 0.38
CA PHE A 120 -5.24 -4.51 -0.06
C PHE A 120 -5.20 -5.53 1.07
N ILE A 121 -5.38 -6.80 0.70
CA ILE A 121 -5.24 -7.95 1.60
C ILE A 121 -4.20 -8.90 0.98
N ALA A 122 -3.03 -8.99 1.61
CA ALA A 122 -2.01 -9.97 1.25
C ALA A 122 -2.24 -11.29 1.99
N ARG A 123 -2.13 -12.41 1.26
CA ARG A 123 -2.20 -13.77 1.80
C ARG A 123 -0.81 -14.25 2.20
N LYS A 124 -0.71 -15.16 3.18
CA LYS A 124 0.51 -15.82 3.63
C LYS A 124 0.70 -17.17 2.93
N ASP A 125 0.84 -17.14 1.61
CA ASP A 125 0.93 -18.33 0.74
C ASP A 125 2.36 -18.68 0.29
N TYR A 126 3.36 -18.30 1.10
CA TYR A 126 4.77 -18.25 0.73
C TYR A 126 5.47 -19.61 0.67
N SER A 127 4.90 -20.63 1.31
CA SER A 127 5.43 -21.99 1.36
C SER A 127 4.33 -23.02 1.05
N GLY A 128 4.19 -23.40 -0.23
CA GLY A 128 3.27 -24.44 -0.65
C GLY A 128 2.97 -24.46 -2.15
N SER A 129 2.15 -25.42 -2.57
CA SER A 129 1.67 -25.59 -3.96
C SER A 129 0.59 -24.57 -4.39
N ASN A 130 0.16 -23.68 -3.50
CA ASN A 130 -1.00 -22.81 -3.69
C ASN A 130 -0.65 -21.40 -4.21
N ARG A 131 0.23 -21.32 -5.23
CA ARG A 131 0.76 -20.06 -5.79
C ARG A 131 0.41 -19.82 -7.26
N SER A 132 -0.60 -20.52 -7.79
CA SER A 132 -1.10 -20.31 -9.15
C SER A 132 -2.07 -19.12 -9.22
N TYR A 133 -2.13 -18.45 -10.38
CA TYR A 133 -3.06 -17.34 -10.61
C TYR A 133 -4.52 -17.71 -10.32
N ALA A 134 -4.97 -18.90 -10.74
CA ALA A 134 -6.36 -19.34 -10.52
C ALA A 134 -6.74 -19.48 -9.04
N GLN A 135 -5.79 -19.91 -8.19
CA GLN A 135 -6.01 -20.01 -6.74
C GLN A 135 -5.99 -18.63 -6.06
N ALA A 136 -5.14 -17.73 -6.55
CA ALA A 136 -5.12 -16.34 -6.10
C ALA A 136 -6.44 -15.64 -6.45
N GLU A 137 -6.90 -15.78 -7.69
CA GLU A 137 -8.17 -15.23 -8.18
C GLU A 137 -9.38 -15.81 -7.42
N GLN A 138 -9.41 -17.13 -7.20
CA GLN A 138 -10.44 -17.77 -6.37
C GLN A 138 -10.48 -17.18 -4.95
N TYR A 139 -9.33 -16.98 -4.32
CA TYR A 139 -9.24 -16.40 -2.97
C TYR A 139 -9.72 -14.94 -2.93
N CYS A 140 -9.33 -14.11 -3.90
CA CYS A 140 -9.82 -12.73 -3.96
C CYS A 140 -11.32 -12.66 -4.20
N ASN A 141 -11.85 -13.47 -5.12
CA ASN A 141 -13.29 -13.55 -5.38
C ASN A 141 -14.08 -13.99 -4.15
N GLN A 142 -13.54 -14.88 -3.30
CA GLN A 142 -14.16 -15.28 -2.03
C GLN A 142 -14.26 -14.14 -1.01
N LEU A 143 -13.40 -13.12 -1.10
CA LEU A 143 -13.48 -11.90 -0.29
C LEU A 143 -14.41 -10.83 -0.90
N GLY A 144 -14.94 -11.06 -2.11
CA GLY A 144 -15.58 -10.01 -2.92
C GLY A 144 -14.60 -9.01 -3.52
N TYR A 145 -13.30 -9.35 -3.53
CA TYR A 145 -12.19 -8.53 -4.05
C TYR A 145 -11.74 -9.08 -5.41
N GLN A 146 -10.76 -8.43 -6.02
CA GLN A 146 -10.11 -8.87 -7.27
C GLN A 146 -8.59 -8.94 -7.13
N ILE A 147 -7.93 -9.64 -8.05
CA ILE A 147 -6.49 -9.49 -8.27
C ILE A 147 -6.21 -8.08 -8.81
N PRO A 148 -5.22 -7.33 -8.27
CA PRO A 148 -4.93 -5.97 -8.71
C PRO A 148 -4.43 -5.88 -10.15
N THR A 149 -4.52 -4.69 -10.74
CA THR A 149 -3.72 -4.35 -11.92
C THR A 149 -2.27 -4.03 -11.55
N VAL A 150 -1.38 -4.07 -12.53
CA VAL A 150 0.02 -3.60 -12.38
C VAL A 150 0.04 -2.18 -11.80
N ASN A 151 -0.76 -1.26 -12.35
CA ASN A 151 -0.82 0.14 -11.89
C ASN A 151 -1.45 0.33 -10.49
N GLN A 152 -2.08 -0.71 -9.91
CA GLN A 152 -2.49 -0.71 -8.51
C GLN A 152 -1.35 -1.12 -7.56
N LEU A 153 -0.31 -1.81 -8.05
CA LEU A 153 0.86 -2.20 -7.26
C LEU A 153 2.08 -1.29 -7.50
N THR A 154 2.35 -0.87 -8.74
CA THR A 154 3.59 -0.19 -9.13
C THR A 154 3.32 0.85 -10.23
N ASN A 155 4.26 1.78 -10.41
CA ASN A 155 4.32 2.69 -11.55
C ASN A 155 5.55 2.45 -12.44
N ALA A 156 6.26 1.35 -12.23
CA ALA A 156 7.35 0.90 -13.10
C ALA A 156 6.84 0.52 -14.51
N ASN A 157 7.76 0.53 -15.47
CA ASN A 157 7.61 -0.18 -16.74
C ASN A 157 8.52 -1.41 -16.77
N SER A 158 8.48 -2.20 -17.84
CA SER A 158 9.45 -3.24 -18.17
C SER A 158 9.35 -3.60 -19.66
N GLN A 159 10.11 -4.59 -20.12
CA GLN A 159 9.94 -5.18 -21.46
C GLN A 159 8.53 -5.79 -21.69
N TYR A 160 7.80 -6.12 -20.61
CA TYR A 160 6.47 -6.73 -20.67
C TYR A 160 5.33 -5.74 -20.37
N TRP A 161 5.64 -4.54 -19.87
CA TRP A 161 4.65 -3.54 -19.45
C TRP A 161 5.13 -2.11 -19.70
N ASN A 162 4.41 -1.34 -20.50
CA ASN A 162 4.76 0.05 -20.84
C ASN A 162 3.65 1.06 -20.52
N GLN A 163 2.71 0.69 -19.64
CA GLN A 163 1.58 1.53 -19.23
C GLN A 163 1.71 2.04 -17.78
N GLY A 164 2.92 1.98 -17.21
CA GLY A 164 3.25 2.61 -15.94
C GLY A 164 3.43 4.13 -16.08
N LEU A 165 4.29 4.71 -15.25
CA LEU A 165 4.64 6.13 -15.36
C LEU A 165 5.44 6.39 -16.65
N ALA A 166 5.04 7.41 -17.41
CA ALA A 166 5.74 7.82 -18.62
C ALA A 166 7.22 8.17 -18.33
N GLY A 167 8.14 7.52 -19.06
CA GLY A 167 9.59 7.70 -18.88
C GLY A 167 10.21 6.93 -17.70
N GLN A 168 9.42 6.19 -16.91
CA GLN A 168 9.94 5.39 -15.80
C GLN A 168 10.61 4.09 -16.29
N GLY A 169 11.70 3.70 -15.63
CA GLY A 169 12.41 2.43 -15.89
C GLY A 169 11.75 1.21 -15.22
N SER A 170 12.58 0.18 -14.95
CA SER A 170 12.16 -1.10 -14.37
C SER A 170 11.69 -1.03 -12.91
N ASN A 171 11.93 0.08 -12.21
CA ASN A 171 11.67 0.23 -10.79
C ASN A 171 10.53 1.24 -10.54
N TYR A 172 9.81 1.13 -9.42
CA TYR A 172 8.86 2.17 -9.03
C TYR A 172 9.58 3.50 -8.75
N GLN A 173 8.84 4.60 -8.88
CA GLN A 173 9.21 5.91 -8.36
C GLN A 173 8.24 6.29 -7.24
N ARG A 174 8.74 6.87 -6.14
CA ARG A 174 7.91 7.35 -5.03
C ARG A 174 6.89 8.39 -5.51
N ARG A 175 5.60 8.01 -5.55
CA ARG A 175 4.51 8.87 -6.03
C ARG A 175 3.21 8.60 -5.30
N ILE A 176 2.54 9.68 -4.92
CA ILE A 176 1.18 9.64 -4.40
C ILE A 176 0.24 9.23 -5.55
N GLY A 177 -0.58 8.20 -5.34
CA GLY A 177 -1.39 7.58 -6.38
C GLY A 177 -0.63 6.69 -7.37
N GLY A 178 0.65 6.38 -7.12
CA GLY A 178 1.51 5.59 -8.02
C GLY A 178 1.36 4.06 -7.92
N GLY A 179 0.37 3.55 -7.20
CA GLY A 179 0.30 2.13 -6.79
C GLY A 179 0.86 1.89 -5.40
N LEU A 180 0.52 0.75 -4.79
CA LEU A 180 0.84 0.43 -3.40
C LEU A 180 2.34 0.52 -3.09
N LEU A 181 3.21 -0.05 -3.92
CA LEU A 181 4.66 -0.06 -3.73
C LEU A 181 5.30 1.29 -4.05
N ALA A 182 4.68 2.12 -4.89
CA ALA A 182 5.15 3.50 -5.12
C ALA A 182 4.86 4.42 -3.92
N GLU A 183 3.80 4.14 -3.16
CA GLU A 183 3.49 4.84 -1.91
C GLU A 183 4.31 4.26 -0.73
N TRP A 184 4.18 2.96 -0.46
CA TRP A 184 4.78 2.36 0.74
C TRP A 184 6.23 1.92 0.54
N GLY A 185 6.60 1.52 -0.67
CA GLY A 185 7.92 0.98 -1.01
C GLY A 185 7.92 -0.53 -0.94
N GLU A 186 9.07 -1.11 -0.57
CA GLU A 186 9.13 -2.51 -0.17
C GLU A 186 8.28 -2.75 1.08
N THR A 187 7.09 -3.30 0.88
CA THR A 187 6.23 -3.78 1.96
C THR A 187 6.65 -5.21 2.32
N TYR A 188 7.16 -5.43 3.52
CA TYR A 188 7.50 -6.77 4.02
C TYR A 188 7.28 -6.90 5.54
N ASP A 189 6.81 -8.07 5.96
CA ASP A 189 6.59 -8.43 7.37
C ASP A 189 7.84 -9.09 7.96
N TYR A 190 8.59 -8.38 8.80
CA TYR A 190 9.73 -8.96 9.53
C TYR A 190 9.82 -8.41 10.96
N ALA A 191 9.55 -9.25 11.95
CA ALA A 191 9.60 -8.86 13.35
C ALA A 191 10.99 -8.31 13.76
N ASN A 192 11.01 -7.23 14.53
CA ASN A 192 12.20 -6.56 15.08
C ASN A 192 13.09 -5.79 14.08
N ILE A 193 12.61 -5.51 12.86
CA ILE A 193 13.20 -4.45 12.01
C ILE A 193 12.30 -3.21 12.04
N ASN A 194 12.89 -2.04 12.35
CA ASN A 194 12.17 -0.77 12.56
C ASN A 194 11.36 -0.29 11.34
N ASP A 195 11.84 -0.58 10.13
CA ASP A 195 11.27 -0.17 8.83
C ASP A 195 10.35 -1.23 8.18
N SER A 196 10.15 -2.39 8.82
CA SER A 196 9.23 -3.43 8.33
C SER A 196 7.77 -3.11 8.67
N TYR A 197 6.82 -3.90 8.16
CA TYR A 197 5.40 -3.82 8.49
C TYR A 197 4.88 -5.08 9.20
N PRO A 198 5.13 -5.24 10.52
CA PRO A 198 4.74 -6.44 11.25
C PRO A 198 3.26 -6.78 11.13
N GLY A 199 2.97 -8.01 10.71
CA GLY A 199 1.62 -8.55 10.52
C GLY A 199 0.91 -8.08 9.24
N SER A 200 1.57 -7.40 8.29
CA SER A 200 0.93 -7.03 7.02
C SER A 200 0.73 -8.21 6.07
N ASN A 201 1.31 -9.37 6.38
CA ASN A 201 1.79 -10.27 5.34
C ASN A 201 2.66 -9.44 4.35
N PHE A 202 2.74 -9.80 3.08
CA PHE A 202 3.78 -9.32 2.16
C PHE A 202 5.19 -9.79 2.56
N GLU A 203 5.93 -10.26 1.56
CA GLU A 203 7.30 -10.77 1.70
C GLU A 203 8.28 -9.89 0.93
N SER A 204 9.49 -9.77 1.46
CA SER A 204 10.61 -9.12 0.78
C SER A 204 11.01 -9.91 -0.47
N ASN A 205 11.39 -9.20 -1.54
CA ASN A 205 11.90 -9.79 -2.79
C ASN A 205 11.03 -10.92 -3.40
N MET A 206 9.69 -10.79 -3.31
CA MET A 206 8.73 -11.76 -3.86
C MET A 206 7.83 -11.11 -4.91
N VAL A 207 7.30 -11.94 -5.82
CA VAL A 207 6.40 -11.51 -6.90
C VAL A 207 4.94 -11.73 -6.56
N TYR A 208 4.11 -10.72 -6.85
CA TYR A 208 2.67 -10.70 -6.58
C TYR A 208 1.87 -10.70 -7.87
N TRP A 209 0.81 -11.51 -7.93
CA TRP A 209 -0.03 -11.64 -9.13
C TRP A 209 -0.73 -10.33 -9.51
N THR A 210 -0.84 -10.08 -10.81
CA THR A 210 -1.74 -9.06 -11.37
C THR A 210 -2.68 -9.68 -12.41
N LYS A 211 -3.84 -9.05 -12.62
CA LYS A 211 -4.81 -9.48 -13.65
C LYS A 211 -4.43 -9.00 -15.06
N ASN A 212 -3.39 -8.19 -15.20
CA ASN A 212 -2.84 -7.83 -16.50
C ASN A 212 -2.12 -9.03 -17.09
N THR A 213 -2.16 -9.17 -18.41
CA THR A 213 -1.44 -10.22 -19.13
C THR A 213 -0.50 -9.62 -20.15
N TYR A 214 0.62 -10.31 -20.38
CA TYR A 214 1.47 -10.12 -21.56
C TYR A 214 1.20 -11.23 -22.56
N LYS A 215 1.20 -10.89 -23.85
CA LYS A 215 0.99 -11.85 -24.94
C LYS A 215 2.16 -11.78 -25.91
N SER A 216 3.08 -12.74 -25.82
CA SER A 216 4.05 -13.02 -26.87
C SER A 216 3.31 -13.40 -28.17
N PRO A 217 3.82 -13.07 -29.38
CA PRO A 217 3.16 -13.41 -30.64
C PRO A 217 2.83 -14.89 -30.84
N TYR A 218 3.53 -15.78 -30.15
CA TYR A 218 3.46 -17.24 -30.34
C TYR A 218 2.86 -18.02 -29.15
N GLU A 219 2.46 -17.33 -28.07
CA GLU A 219 2.07 -17.98 -26.81
C GLU A 219 0.67 -17.56 -26.33
N ARG A 220 0.15 -18.29 -25.34
CA ARG A 220 -1.04 -17.88 -24.60
C ARG A 220 -0.71 -16.65 -23.74
N PRO A 221 -1.68 -15.76 -23.46
CA PRO A 221 -1.46 -14.66 -22.53
C PRO A 221 -1.02 -15.19 -21.16
N ILE A 222 0.04 -14.61 -20.59
CA ILE A 222 0.58 -14.96 -19.27
C ILE A 222 0.33 -13.78 -18.33
N ASN A 223 -0.17 -14.05 -17.12
CA ASN A 223 -0.37 -13.01 -16.12
C ASN A 223 0.96 -12.39 -15.69
N LEU A 224 0.98 -11.06 -15.65
CA LEU A 224 2.10 -10.28 -15.16
C LEU A 224 2.14 -10.31 -13.63
N LEU A 225 3.35 -10.25 -13.08
CA LEU A 225 3.58 -10.13 -11.65
C LEU A 225 4.43 -8.90 -11.34
N VAL A 226 4.34 -8.43 -10.10
CA VAL A 226 5.11 -7.28 -9.61
C VAL A 226 5.97 -7.68 -8.42
N TYR A 227 7.26 -7.39 -8.49
CA TYR A 227 8.22 -7.57 -7.39
C TYR A 227 7.95 -6.59 -6.23
N SER A 228 7.84 -7.09 -5.01
CA SER A 228 7.57 -6.29 -3.80
C SER A 228 8.67 -5.28 -3.46
N ASN A 229 9.95 -5.62 -3.69
CA ASN A 229 11.08 -4.78 -3.31
C ASN A 229 11.26 -3.54 -4.21
N MET A 230 11.23 -3.74 -5.53
CA MET A 230 11.55 -2.70 -6.52
C MET A 230 10.40 -2.33 -7.45
N GLY A 231 9.27 -3.05 -7.42
CA GLY A 231 8.12 -2.80 -8.28
C GLY A 231 8.28 -3.24 -9.73
N GLN A 232 9.32 -4.02 -10.07
CA GLN A 232 9.55 -4.52 -11.42
C GLN A 232 8.41 -5.43 -11.87
N VAL A 233 7.97 -5.22 -13.12
CA VAL A 233 6.90 -6.00 -13.75
C VAL A 233 7.51 -7.13 -14.58
N ASP A 234 7.17 -8.37 -14.26
CA ASP A 234 7.84 -9.56 -14.79
C ASP A 234 6.88 -10.74 -15.01
N ILE A 235 7.39 -11.85 -15.54
CA ILE A 235 6.63 -13.09 -15.82
C ILE A 235 7.23 -14.26 -15.04
N TRP A 236 6.40 -14.95 -14.26
CA TRP A 236 6.78 -16.11 -13.44
C TRP A 236 5.70 -17.20 -13.47
N LEU A 237 6.10 -18.44 -13.22
CA LEU A 237 5.19 -19.59 -13.14
C LEU A 237 4.32 -19.61 -11.86
N TYR A 238 4.73 -18.87 -10.84
CA TYR A 238 4.09 -18.81 -9.53
C TYR A 238 4.26 -17.42 -8.90
N GLY A 239 3.28 -17.02 -8.09
CA GLY A 239 3.24 -15.73 -7.43
C GLY A 239 2.44 -15.76 -6.13
N ASN A 240 2.68 -14.78 -5.28
CA ASN A 240 1.95 -14.59 -4.04
C ASN A 240 0.59 -13.94 -4.30
N THR A 241 -0.41 -14.29 -3.49
CA THR A 241 -1.74 -13.68 -3.57
C THR A 241 -1.78 -12.34 -2.83
N VAL A 242 -2.21 -11.31 -3.54
CA VAL A 242 -2.71 -10.06 -2.96
C VAL A 242 -4.02 -9.69 -3.65
N CYS A 243 -5.00 -9.27 -2.87
CA CYS A 243 -6.32 -8.88 -3.33
C CYS A 243 -6.55 -7.39 -3.09
N VAL A 244 -7.37 -6.75 -3.92
CA VAL A 244 -7.78 -5.35 -3.79
C VAL A 244 -9.29 -5.20 -4.03
N ASN A 245 -9.90 -4.22 -3.37
CA ASN A 245 -11.29 -3.80 -3.61
C ASN A 245 -11.45 -2.88 -4.85
#